data_AF-A0A7J8UFV8-F1
#
_entry.id   AF-A0A7J8UFV8-F1
#
_cell.length_a   1.000
_cell.length_b   1.000
_cell.length_c   1.000
_cell.angle_alpha   90.00
_cell.angle_beta   90.00
_cell.angle_gamma   90.00
#
_symmetry.space_group_name_H-M   'P 1'
#
loop_
_entity.id
_entity.type
_entity.pdbx_description
1 polymer ?
#
loop_
_entity_poly.entity_id
_entity_poly.type
_entity_poly.pdbx_seq_one_letter_code
_entity_poly.pdbx_strand_id
1 'polypeptide(L)' 'MLEHYQQTTHSIALSFSDLSVWCFACDSYLDAQLIQQLRPFHETAYILKFGQAPPFRSVESSRVEDKPAMDVPSSS' A
#
# COMPACT_ATOMS: atom_id res chain seq x y z
N MET A 1 8.76 17.34 -9.87
CA MET A 1 7.81 16.20 -9.95
C MET A 1 6.41 16.61 -10.41
N LEU A 2 5.86 17.76 -9.97
CA LEU A 2 4.56 18.24 -10.49
C LEU A 2 4.57 18.46 -12.01
N GLU A 3 5.56 19.19 -12.53
CA GLU A 3 5.73 19.41 -13.98
C GLU A 3 5.91 18.08 -14.75
N HIS A 4 6.72 17.17 -14.21
CA HIS A 4 6.90 15.82 -14.78
C HIS A 4 5.58 15.06 -14.90
N TYR A 5 4.72 15.13 -13.88
CA TYR A 5 3.38 14.54 -13.94
C TYR A 5 2.54 15.14 -15.07
N GLN A 6 2.53 16.47 -15.20
CA GLN A 6 1.76 17.17 -16.23
C GLN A 6 2.18 16.79 -17.66
N GLN A 7 3.47 16.45 -17.85
CA GLN A 7 4.02 16.11 -19.18
C GLN A 7 3.95 14.61 -19.50
N THR A 8 4.02 13.74 -18.49
CA THR A 8 4.21 12.29 -18.71
C THR A 8 3.09 11.42 -18.16
N THR A 9 2.14 12.00 -17.42
CA THR A 9 1.06 11.28 -16.69
C THR A 9 1.54 10.33 -15.59
N HIS A 10 2.84 10.32 -15.25
CA HIS A 10 3.35 9.58 -14.11
C HIS A 10 2.88 10.23 -12.81
N SER A 11 1.82 9.67 -12.21
CA SER A 11 1.11 10.25 -11.08
C SER A 11 1.74 9.94 -9.72
N ILE A 12 2.63 8.95 -9.62
CA ILE A 12 3.22 8.52 -8.34
C ILE A 12 4.68 8.96 -8.24
N ALA A 13 5.05 9.57 -7.12
CA ALA A 13 6.42 9.95 -6.80
C ALA A 13 6.81 9.52 -5.38
N LEU A 14 8.06 9.07 -5.22
CA LEU A 14 8.67 8.77 -3.93
C LEU A 14 9.59 9.92 -3.52
N SER A 15 9.42 10.42 -2.30
CA SER A 15 10.30 11.43 -1.71
C SER A 15 11.54 10.77 -1.11
N PHE A 16 12.75 11.18 -1.53
CA PHE A 16 13.98 10.66 -0.92
C PHE A 16 14.29 11.27 0.45
N SER A 17 13.63 12.37 0.83
CA SER A 17 13.84 13.01 2.14
C SER A 17 13.31 12.16 3.28
N ASP A 18 12.09 11.64 3.14
CA ASP A 18 11.31 10.96 4.18
C ASP A 18 10.67 9.63 3.72
N LEU A 19 10.91 9.21 2.48
CA LEU A 19 10.34 7.98 1.88
C LEU A 19 8.81 8.00 1.76
N SER A 20 8.16 9.16 1.88
CA SER A 20 6.73 9.30 1.62
C SER A 20 6.42 9.11 0.13
N VAL A 21 5.25 8.52 -0.17
CA VAL A 21 4.76 8.36 -1.54
C VAL A 21 3.61 9.34 -1.77
N TRP A 22 3.74 10.15 -2.82
CA TRP A 22 2.73 11.12 -3.23
C TRP A 22 2.06 10.70 -4.53
N CYS A 23 0.74 10.83 -4.60
CA CYS A 23 -0.02 10.67 -5.83
C CYS A 23 -0.58 12.02 -6.30
N PHE A 24 -0.08 12.51 -7.44
CA PHE A 24 -0.55 13.75 -8.06
C PHE A 24 -1.97 13.67 -8.60
N ALA A 25 -2.44 12.48 -8.99
CA ALA A 25 -3.80 12.30 -9.50
C ALA A 25 -4.85 12.24 -8.39
N CYS A 26 -4.47 11.70 -7.22
CA CYS A 26 -5.35 11.61 -6.05
C CYS A 26 -5.25 12.84 -5.14
N ASP A 27 -4.22 13.67 -5.32
CA ASP A 27 -3.86 14.77 -4.44
C ASP A 27 -3.69 14.32 -2.98
N SER A 28 -3.03 13.16 -2.78
CA SER A 28 -2.91 12.54 -1.47
C SER A 28 -1.62 11.73 -1.32
N TYR A 29 -1.19 11.56 -0.07
CA TYR A 29 -0.16 10.59 0.29
C TYR A 29 -0.72 9.16 0.23
N LEU A 30 0.13 8.23 -0.20
CA LEU A 30 -0.17 6.81 -0.26
C LEU A 30 0.66 6.06 0.78
N ASP A 31 0.04 5.09 1.46
CA ASP A 31 0.76 4.22 2.39
C ASP A 31 1.43 3.07 1.62
N ALA A 32 2.75 3.16 1.48
CA ALA A 32 3.55 2.18 0.75
C ALA A 32 3.62 0.81 1.45
N GLN A 33 3.25 0.72 2.73
CA GLN A 33 3.22 -0.55 3.47
C GLN A 33 1.90 -1.29 3.27
N LEU A 34 0.80 -0.55 3.13
CA LEU A 34 -0.53 -1.13 2.85
C LEU A 34 -0.71 -1.48 1.37
N ILE A 35 -0.19 -0.65 0.47
CA ILE A 35 -0.33 -0.87 -0.97
C ILE A 35 0.76 -1.84 -1.43
N GLN A 36 0.36 -3.07 -1.69
CA GLN A 36 1.30 -4.16 -2.00
C GLN A 36 2.26 -3.86 -3.15
N GLN A 37 1.80 -3.11 -4.16
CA GLN A 37 2.59 -2.73 -5.33
C GLN A 37 3.68 -1.71 -5.02
N LEU A 38 3.53 -0.90 -3.95
CA LEU A 38 4.50 0.12 -3.55
C LEU A 38 5.58 -0.42 -2.61
N ARG A 39 5.30 -1.53 -1.91
CA ARG A 39 6.23 -2.17 -0.97
C ARG A 39 7.65 -2.37 -1.51
N PRO A 40 7.88 -3.00 -2.68
CA PRO A 40 9.25 -3.27 -3.14
C PRO A 40 10.04 -1.98 -3.41
N PHE A 41 9.37 -0.91 -3.86
CA PHE A 41 10.01 0.38 -4.11
C PHE A 41 10.38 1.08 -2.80
N HIS A 42 9.47 1.08 -1.83
CA HIS A 42 9.74 1.64 -0.50
C HIS A 42 10.83 0.86 0.23
N GLU A 43 10.79 -0.48 0.20
CA GLU A 43 11.82 -1.34 0.80
C GLU A 43 13.20 -1.09 0.20
N THR A 44 13.29 -1.05 -1.13
CA THR A 44 14.55 -0.74 -1.83
C THR A 44 15.08 0.64 -1.40
N ALA A 45 14.23 1.66 -1.40
CA ALA A 45 14.65 3.00 -1.01
C ALA A 45 15.05 3.09 0.48
N TYR A 46 14.37 2.35 1.35
CA TYR A 46 14.70 2.26 2.76
C TYR A 46 16.08 1.62 2.97
N ILE A 47 16.36 0.50 2.30
CA ILE A 47 17.67 -0.16 2.36
C ILE A 47 18.76 0.76 1.83
N LEU A 48 18.53 1.44 0.70
CA LEU A 48 19.52 2.37 0.14
C LEU A 48 19.78 3.58 1.04
N LYS A 49 18.76 4.09 1.73
CA LYS A 49 18.88 5.27 2.61
C LYS A 49 19.49 4.94 3.98
N PHE A 50 19.12 3.79 4.55
CA PHE A 50 19.45 3.45 5.95
C PHE A 50 20.39 2.25 6.12
N GLY A 51 20.68 1.50 5.05
CA GLY A 51 21.56 0.32 5.09
C GLY A 51 20.95 -0.92 5.76
N GLN A 52 19.64 -0.94 6.01
CA GLN A 52 18.94 -2.07 6.63
C GLN A 52 17.52 -2.22 6.09
N ALA A 53 16.87 -3.36 6.33
CA ALA A 53 15.48 -3.56 5.94
C ALA A 53 14.51 -2.69 6.78
N PRO A 54 13.37 -2.26 6.21
CA PRO A 54 12.32 -1.58 6.97
C PRO A 54 11.71 -2.50 8.03
N PRO A 55 11.24 -1.96 9.16
CA PRO A 55 10.53 -2.74 10.16
C PRO A 55 9.24 -3.33 9.57
N PHE A 56 8.99 -4.61 9.78
CA PHE A 56 7.80 -5.30 9.29
C PHE A 56 6.55 -4.75 10.00
N ARG A 57 5.58 -4.24 9.25
CA ARG A 57 4.23 -4.00 9.77
C ARG A 57 3.36 -5.22 9.47
N SER A 58 2.94 -5.91 10.53
CA SER A 58 1.86 -6.89 10.45
C SER A 58 0.60 -6.16 10.01
N VAL A 59 0.17 -6.37 8.76
CA VAL A 59 -1.14 -5.92 8.30
C VAL A 59 -2.17 -6.86 8.94
N GLU A 60 -2.83 -6.38 9.99
CA GLU A 60 -3.96 -7.08 10.60
C GLU A 60 -5.09 -7.13 9.55
N SER A 61 -5.21 -8.26 8.87
CA SER A 61 -6.28 -8.50 7.91
C SER A 61 -7.54 -8.85 8.70
N SER A 62 -8.46 -7.90 8.85
CA SER A 62 -9.79 -8.16 9.39
C SER A 62 -10.49 -9.18 8.51
N ARG A 63 -10.49 -10.46 8.91
CA ARG A 63 -11.29 -11.51 8.28
C ARG A 63 -12.76 -11.10 8.41
N VAL A 64 -13.41 -10.79 7.30
CA VAL A 64 -14.87 -10.79 7.24
C VAL A 64 -15.28 -12.25 7.39
N GLU A 65 -15.86 -12.58 8.53
CA GLU A 65 -16.36 -13.91 8.85
C GLU A 65 -17.57 -14.23 7.96
N ASP A 66 -17.36 -15.11 6.98
CA ASP A 66 -18.45 -15.71 6.20
C ASP A 66 -19.18 -16.70 7.12
N LYS A 67 -20.39 -16.32 7.56
CA LYS A 67 -21.27 -17.20 8.34
C LYS A 67 -21.86 -18.26 7.40
N PRO A 68 -21.61 -19.56 7.61
CA PRO A 68 -22.32 -20.59 6.85
C PRO A 68 -23.80 -20.62 7.27
N ALA A 69 -24.68 -20.58 6.28
CA ALA A 69 -26.11 -20.79 6.48
C ALA A 69 -26.34 -22.21 7.03
N MET A 70 -26.95 -22.27 8.20
CA MET A 70 -27.39 -23.50 8.86
C MET A 70 -28.64 -24.02 8.15
N ASP A 71 -28.50 -25.14 7.44
CA ASP A 71 -29.62 -25.87 6.83
C ASP A 71 -30.57 -26.38 7.91
N VAL A 72 -31.84 -26.03 7.74
CA VAL A 72 -32.97 -26.45 8.58
C VAL A 72 -33.28 -27.93 8.31
N PRO A 73 -33.42 -28.81 9.32
CA PRO A 73 -33.85 -30.17 9.07
C PRO A 73 -35.37 -30.19 8.83
N SER A 74 -35.77 -30.54 7.61
CA SER A 74 -37.16 -30.88 7.29
C SER A 74 -37.54 -32.18 7.99
N SER A 75 -38.53 -32.09 8.87
CA SER A 75 -39.22 -33.23 9.45
C SER A 75 -40.35 -33.66 8.50
N SER A 76 -40.37 -34.91 8.06
CA SER A 76 -41.56 -35.67 7.63
C SER A 76 -41.22 -37.15 7.53
#